data_AF-A0A2D7X1C6-F1
#
_entry.id   AF-A0A2D7X1C6-F1
#
_cell.length_a   1.000
_cell.length_b   1.000
_cell.length_c   1.000
_cell.angle_alpha   90.00
_cell.angle_beta   90.00
_cell.angle_gamma   90.00
#
_symmetry.space_group_name_H-M   'P 1'
#
loop_
_entity.id
_entity.type
_entity.pdbx_description
1 polymer ?
#
loop_
_entity_poly.entity_id
_entity_poly.type
_entity_poly.pdbx_seq_one_letter_code
_entity_poly.pdbx_strand_id
1 'polypeptide(L)' 'MIRLRILNDTGHTEVMLASSEVIEQIDTHPTHWVFINGEMVSREEITTLDWNTVENVDLTPAIVGGAF' A
#
# COMPACT_ATOMS: atom_id res chain seq x y z
N MET A 1 9.62 -10.15 -6.13
CA MET A 1 9.44 -8.72 -6.49
C MET A 1 7.96 -8.46 -6.55
N ILE A 2 7.51 -7.39 -5.92
CA ILE A 2 6.11 -7.02 -5.74
C ILE A 2 5.86 -5.76 -6.55
N ARG A 3 4.71 -5.68 -7.23
CA ARG A 3 4.27 -4.46 -7.89
C ARG A 3 3.64 -3.54 -6.85
N LEU A 4 4.25 -2.39 -6.61
CA LEU A 4 3.71 -1.33 -5.76
C LEU A 4 3.15 -0.23 -6.64
N ARG A 5 1.86 0.09 -6.43
CA ARG A 5 1.20 1.24 -7.05
C ARG A 5 0.79 2.23 -5.98
N ILE A 6 1.20 3.48 -6.13
CA ILE A 6 0.88 4.58 -5.21
C ILE A 6 0.03 5.59 -5.96
N LEU A 7 -1.24 5.73 -5.58
CA LEU A 7 -2.12 6.74 -6.17
C LEU A 7 -1.71 8.14 -5.70
N ASN A 8 -1.76 9.10 -6.61
CA ASN A 8 -1.43 10.49 -6.33
C ASN A 8 -2.31 11.43 -7.18
N ASP A 9 -2.10 12.73 -7.03
CA ASP A 9 -2.83 13.80 -7.73
C ASP A 9 -2.67 13.78 -9.25
N THR A 10 -1.60 13.17 -9.77
CA THR A 10 -1.36 12.99 -11.22
C THR A 10 -1.84 11.64 -11.76
N GLY A 11 -2.46 10.80 -10.92
CA GLY A 11 -2.92 9.45 -11.26
C GLY A 11 -2.30 8.41 -10.34
N HIS A 12 -1.13 7.89 -10.70
CA HIS A 12 -0.36 6.98 -9.85
C HIS A 12 1.11 6.90 -10.28
N THR A 13 1.93 6.45 -9.35
CA THR A 13 3.29 5.95 -9.58
C THR A 13 3.31 4.44 -9.42
N GLU A 14 4.10 3.76 -10.24
CA GLU A 14 4.27 2.31 -10.17
C GLU A 14 5.73 1.92 -10.15
N VAL A 15 6.09 0.98 -9.28
CA VAL A 15 7.46 0.48 -9.12
C VAL A 15 7.46 -0.99 -8.69
N MET A 16 8.46 -1.75 -9.14
CA MET A 16 8.70 -3.12 -8.69
C MET A 16 9.75 -3.11 -7.57
N LEU A 17 9.40 -3.62 -6.39
CA LEU A 17 10.25 -3.58 -5.20
C LEU A 17 10.34 -4.94 -4.51
N ALA A 18 11.33 -5.10 -3.62
CA ALA A 18 11.36 -6.19 -2.66
C ALA A 18 10.32 -5.97 -1.54
N SER A 19 9.92 -7.03 -0.83
CA SER A 19 8.93 -6.93 0.25
C SER A 19 9.34 -5.95 1.35
N SER A 20 10.61 -5.91 1.74
CA SER A 20 11.12 -4.97 2.74
C SER A 20 10.94 -3.50 2.33
N GLU A 21 11.17 -3.18 1.06
CA GLU A 21 11.03 -1.83 0.52
C GLU A 21 9.54 -1.45 0.40
N VAL A 22 8.66 -2.41 0.05
CA VAL A 22 7.21 -2.17 0.06
C VAL A 22 6.71 -1.85 1.47
N ILE A 23 7.19 -2.57 2.49
CA ILE A 23 6.86 -2.29 3.89
C ILE A 23 7.31 -0.87 4.28
N GLU A 24 8.50 -0.46 3.88
CA GLU A 24 8.98 0.92 4.10
C GLU A 24 8.09 1.96 3.40
N GLN A 25 7.63 1.68 2.17
CA GLN A 25 6.69 2.56 1.46
C GLN A 25 5.34 2.66 2.17
N ILE A 26 4.83 1.56 2.72
CA ILE A 26 3.62 1.57 3.54
C ILE A 26 3.80 2.49 4.75
N ASP A 27 4.92 2.38 5.47
CA ASP A 27 5.19 3.16 6.70
C ASP A 27 5.37 4.66 6.42
N THR A 28 5.97 5.01 5.28
CA THR A 28 6.17 6.40 4.84
C THR A 28 4.90 7.07 4.31
N HIS A 29 3.83 6.31 4.04
CA HIS A 29 2.53 6.81 3.58
C HIS A 29 1.42 6.52 4.60
N PRO A 30 1.47 7.02 5.86
CA PRO A 30 0.59 6.61 6.95
C PRO A 30 -0.89 6.91 6.72
N THR A 31 -1.20 7.91 5.88
CA THR A 31 -2.56 8.33 5.54
C THR A 31 -3.19 7.52 4.40
N HIS A 32 -2.43 6.63 3.76
CA HIS A 32 -2.96 5.80 2.69
C HIS A 32 -3.63 4.54 3.24
N TRP A 33 -4.74 4.14 2.62
CA TRP A 33 -5.25 2.78 2.76
C TRP A 33 -4.35 1.83 1.97
N VAL A 34 -4.11 0.66 2.57
CA VAL A 34 -3.25 -0.38 2.01
C VAL A 34 -4.13 -1.48 1.46
N PHE A 35 -3.92 -1.85 0.21
CA PHE A 35 -4.53 -3.02 -0.39
C PHE A 35 -3.45 -4.03 -0.78
N ILE A 36 -3.64 -5.29 -0.41
CA ILE A 36 -2.76 -6.40 -0.73
C ILE A 36 -3.54 -7.33 -1.65
N ASN A 37 -3.05 -7.54 -2.87
CA ASN A 37 -3.73 -8.34 -3.90
C ASN A 37 -5.22 -7.95 -4.11
N GLY A 38 -5.55 -6.68 -3.91
CA GLY A 38 -6.91 -6.12 -4.07
C GLY A 38 -7.79 -6.15 -2.81
N GLU A 39 -7.33 -6.74 -1.71
CA GLU A 39 -8.03 -6.72 -0.42
C GLU A 39 -7.49 -5.61 0.47
N MET A 40 -8.37 -4.83 1.11
CA MET A 40 -7.95 -3.81 2.07
C MET A 40 -7.45 -4.49 3.33
N VAL A 41 -6.22 -4.17 3.74
CA VAL A 41 -5.57 -4.77 4.92
C VAL A 41 -5.25 -3.67 5.93
N SER A 42 -5.50 -3.95 7.21
CA SER A 42 -5.14 -3.03 8.28
C SER A 42 -3.63 -3.02 8.50
N ARG A 43 -3.07 -1.89 8.96
CA ARG A 43 -1.61 -1.77 9.19
C ARG A 43 -1.09 -2.73 10.25
N GLU A 44 -1.92 -3.11 11.20
CA GLU A 44 -1.57 -4.05 12.27
C GLU A 44 -1.34 -5.46 11.72
N GLU A 45 -2.09 -5.85 10.68
CA GLU A 45 -2.01 -7.17 10.04
C GLU A 45 -0.79 -7.33 9.13
N ILE A 46 -0.17 -6.23 8.68
CA ILE A 46 0.95 -6.21 7.71
C ILE A 46 2.14 -7.04 8.18
N THR A 47 2.41 -7.03 9.49
CA THR A 47 3.49 -7.81 10.11
C THR A 47 3.24 -9.31 10.13
N THR A 48 1.98 -9.73 9.94
CA THR A 48 1.55 -11.14 10.00
C THR A 48 1.31 -11.76 8.63
N LEU A 49 1.40 -10.97 7.55
CA LEU A 49 1.21 -11.43 6.18
C LEU A 49 2.37 -12.32 5.73
N ASP A 50 2.04 -13.36 4.94
CA ASP A 50 3.05 -14.10 4.19
C ASP A 50 3.39 -13.35 2.90
N TRP A 51 4.45 -12.54 2.96
CA TRP A 51 4.96 -11.74 1.86
C TRP A 51 5.43 -12.52 0.64
N ASN A 52 5.59 -13.85 0.74
CA ASN A 52 5.90 -14.69 -0.43
C ASN A 52 4.69 -14.89 -1.34
N THR A 53 3.48 -14.63 -0.84
CA THR A 53 2.22 -14.75 -1.58
C THR A 53 1.72 -13.43 -2.14
N VAL A 54 2.40 -12.32 -1.80
CA VAL A 54 2.01 -10.98 -2.23
C VAL A 54 2.58 -10.71 -3.61
N GLU A 55 1.70 -10.39 -4.57
CA GLU A 55 2.09 -10.02 -5.93
C GLU A 55 1.94 -8.52 -6.17
N ASN A 56 0.89 -7.93 -5.59
CA ASN A 56 0.51 -6.54 -5.82
C ASN A 56 0.16 -5.83 -4.51
N VAL A 57 0.61 -4.59 -4.38
CA VAL A 57 0.23 -3.68 -3.29
C VAL A 57 -0.22 -2.35 -3.89
N ASP A 58 -1.39 -1.88 -3.46
CA ASP A 58 -1.89 -0.54 -3.78
C ASP A 58 -1.93 0.33 -2.54
N LEU A 59 -1.32 1.51 -2.62
CA LEU A 59 -1.46 2.59 -1.64
C LEU A 59 -2.38 3.65 -2.22
N THR A 60 -3.52 3.86 -1.56
CA THR A 60 -4.51 4.86 -1.98
C THR A 60 -4.64 5.95 -0.92
N PRO A 61 -4.54 7.25 -1.25
CA PRO A 61 -4.80 8.31 -0.28
C PRO A 61 -6.20 8.13 0.32
N ALA A 62 -6.31 8.18 1.65
CA ALA A 62 -7.61 8.08 2.29
C ALA A 62 -8.51 9.24 1.82
N ILE A 63 -9.68 8.89 1.27
CA ILE A 63 -10.70 9.87 0.90
C ILE A 63 -11.59 10.05 2.13
N VAL A 64 -11.25 11.04 2.96
CA VAL A 64 -12.08 11.42 4.11
C VAL A 64 -13.09 12.46 3.64
N GLY A 65 -14.33 12.02 3.42
CA GLY A 65 -15.45 12.90 3.10
C GLY A 65 -15.95 13.64 4.33
N GLY A 66 -15.37 14.80 4.65
CA GLY A 66 -15.84 15.69 5.70
C GLY A 66 -14.71 16.51 6.33
N ALA A 67 -14.86 17.84 6.32
CA ALA A 67 -14.08 18.74 7.17
C ALA A 67 -14.88 18.97 8.47
N PHE A 68 -14.20 18.95 9.61
CA PHE A 68 -14.75 19.42 10.87
C PHE A 68 -15.02 20.93 10.81
#